data_AF-A0A803RBV4-F1
#
_entry.id   AF-A0A803RBV4-F1
#
_cell.length_a   1.000
_cell.length_b   1.000
_cell.length_c   1.000
_cell.angle_alpha   90.00
_cell.angle_beta   90.00
_cell.angle_gamma   90.00
#
_symmetry.space_group_name_H-M   'P 1'
#
loop_
_entity.id
_entity.type
_entity.pdbx_description
1 polymer ?
#
loop_
_entity_poly.entity_id
_entity_poly.type
_entity_poly.pdbx_seq_one_letter_code
_entity_poly.pdbx_strand_id
1 'polypeptide(L)'
;MCQNFIESHVQKLGISTWESLLRLIVEMNEEDGEVKLTCLGPDLIGDNQQPQYTVPPNVWFGAFPTKDFSIGTDGTLLKAATRDGESHYSLVGCTCAPAFQFDDFELAKRSELVARFPKSEPLISLLTFPE
;
A
#
# COMPACT_ATOMS: atom_id res chain seq x y z
N MET A 1 17.82 0.89 -9.27
CA MET A 1 16.69 -0.07 -9.36
C MET A 1 15.50 0.71 -8.84
N CYS A 2 14.63 1.16 -9.74
CA CYS A 2 13.61 2.15 -9.41
C CYS A 2 12.59 1.62 -8.40
N GLN A 3 12.31 2.44 -7.39
CA GLN A 3 11.22 2.30 -6.43
C GLN A 3 10.04 3.12 -6.93
N ASN A 4 9.03 2.41 -7.43
CA ASN A 4 7.83 2.99 -8.00
C ASN A 4 6.78 3.15 -6.88
N PHE A 5 6.40 4.39 -6.56
CA PHE A 5 5.59 4.73 -5.40
C PHE A 5 4.23 5.35 -5.79
N ILE A 6 3.16 4.84 -5.19
CA ILE A 6 1.82 5.41 -5.21
C ILE A 6 1.61 6.07 -3.85
N GLU A 7 1.33 7.37 -3.83
CA GLU A 7 1.44 8.19 -2.63
C GLU A 7 0.58 7.72 -1.44
N SER A 8 1.24 7.14 -0.46
CA SER A 8 0.81 7.13 0.92
C SER A 8 2.07 7.16 1.77
N HIS A 9 2.17 8.05 2.75
CA HIS A 9 3.43 8.28 3.44
C HIS A 9 4.07 6.95 3.98
N VAL A 10 5.39 6.86 3.80
CA VAL A 10 6.40 5.90 4.34
C VAL A 10 6.83 4.72 3.42
N GLN A 11 8.17 4.58 3.31
CA GLN A 11 8.99 3.73 2.41
C GLN A 11 9.06 2.23 2.84
N LYS A 12 9.88 1.38 2.21
CA LYS A 12 9.85 -0.12 2.26
C LYS A 12 10.18 -0.75 3.62
N LEU A 13 9.53 -1.83 4.08
CA LEU A 13 9.37 -2.23 5.50
C LEU A 13 10.37 -3.26 6.08
N GLY A 14 10.90 -2.94 7.26
CA GLY A 14 11.45 -3.85 8.24
C GLY A 14 11.57 -3.11 9.57
N ILE A 15 10.67 -3.36 10.54
CA ILE A 15 10.77 -2.93 11.95
C ILE A 15 9.67 -3.55 12.82
N SER A 16 10.04 -3.75 14.09
CA SER A 16 9.25 -4.24 15.22
C SER A 16 7.97 -3.44 15.49
N THR A 17 6.83 -4.14 15.52
CA THR A 17 5.51 -3.64 15.92
C THR A 17 5.43 -3.36 17.42
N TRP A 18 4.97 -2.16 17.77
CA TRP A 18 4.27 -1.90 19.03
C TRP A 18 2.79 -1.68 18.71
N GLU A 19 1.93 -2.08 19.64
CA GLU A 19 0.55 -2.52 19.43
C GLU A 19 -0.37 -1.60 18.62
N SER A 20 -1.28 -2.29 17.90
CA SER A 20 -2.51 -1.80 17.27
C SER A 20 -2.34 -0.81 16.11
N LEU A 21 -1.98 -1.32 14.91
CA LEU A 21 -2.91 -1.39 13.76
C LEU A 21 -2.30 -1.95 12.49
N LEU A 22 -3.17 -2.64 11.77
CA LEU A 22 -3.00 -3.33 10.51
C LEU A 22 -2.79 -2.35 9.36
N ARG A 23 -1.83 -2.60 8.47
CA ARG A 23 -1.66 -1.85 7.22
C ARG A 23 -1.92 -2.77 6.03
N LEU A 24 -2.69 -2.31 5.05
CA LEU A 24 -2.83 -3.00 3.77
C LEU A 24 -1.85 -2.40 2.78
N ILE A 25 -0.90 -3.21 2.30
CA ILE A 25 0.00 -2.89 1.21
C ILE A 25 -0.70 -3.26 -0.09
N VAL A 26 -0.85 -2.30 -0.98
CA VAL A 26 -1.37 -2.47 -2.33
C VAL A 26 -0.19 -2.52 -3.28
N GLU A 27 -0.09 -3.58 -4.05
CA GLU A 27 0.92 -3.79 -5.09
C GLU A 27 0.20 -3.87 -6.44
N MET A 28 0.62 -3.09 -7.42
CA MET A 28 0.08 -3.12 -8.79
C MET A 28 1.19 -3.53 -9.74
N ASN A 29 1.07 -4.72 -10.31
CA ASN A 29 2.09 -5.27 -11.21
C ASN A 29 1.73 -4.93 -12.66
N GLU A 30 2.65 -4.27 -13.36
CA GLU A 30 2.42 -3.85 -14.75
C GLU A 30 2.48 -5.02 -15.75
N GLU A 31 3.14 -6.12 -15.38
CA GLU A 31 3.29 -7.27 -16.28
C GLU A 31 1.97 -8.01 -16.51
N ASP A 32 1.13 -8.13 -15.47
CA ASP A 32 -0.14 -8.86 -15.48
C ASP A 32 -1.37 -7.93 -15.28
N GLY A 33 -1.17 -6.69 -14.84
CA GLY A 33 -2.24 -5.76 -14.51
C GLY A 33 -2.99 -6.11 -13.22
N GLU A 34 -2.46 -7.05 -12.42
CA GLU A 34 -3.10 -7.51 -11.20
C GLU A 34 -2.75 -6.61 -10.00
N VAL A 35 -3.70 -6.54 -9.07
CA VAL A 35 -3.54 -5.86 -7.79
C VAL A 35 -3.47 -6.90 -6.69
N LYS A 36 -2.38 -6.87 -5.93
CA LYS A 36 -2.18 -7.72 -4.75
C LYS A 36 -2.29 -6.89 -3.48
N LEU A 37 -2.97 -7.46 -2.50
CA LEU A 37 -3.20 -6.85 -1.19
C LEU A 37 -2.49 -7.70 -0.12
N THR A 38 -1.53 -7.10 0.58
CA THR A 38 -0.81 -7.77 1.67
C THR A 38 -1.12 -7.09 3.00
N CYS A 39 -1.61 -7.85 3.98
CA CYS A 39 -1.90 -7.33 5.31
C CYS A 39 -0.66 -7.43 6.19
N LEU A 40 -0.10 -6.28 6.60
CA LEU A 40 1.00 -6.21 7.55
C LEU A 40 0.44 -6.09 8.97
N GLY A 41 0.83 -7.02 9.84
CA GLY A 41 0.38 -7.06 11.22
C GLY A 41 0.95 -8.23 12.02
N PRO A 42 0.82 -8.21 13.35
CA PRO A 42 1.46 -9.18 14.24
C PRO A 42 0.74 -10.53 14.34
N ASP A 43 -0.49 -10.66 13.80
CA ASP A 43 -1.28 -11.87 13.94
C ASP A 43 -0.87 -12.95 12.93
N LEU A 44 -0.08 -13.91 13.41
CA LEU A 44 0.42 -15.04 12.63
C LEU A 44 -0.59 -16.18 12.44
N ILE A 45 -1.70 -16.19 13.18
CA ILE A 45 -2.62 -17.34 13.23
C ILE A 45 -3.97 -17.01 12.59
N GLY A 46 -4.44 -15.77 12.71
CA GLY A 46 -5.72 -15.31 12.20
C GLY A 46 -5.68 -14.89 10.73
N ASP A 47 -5.85 -13.59 10.49
CA ASP A 47 -6.22 -13.00 9.19
C ASP A 47 -5.09 -12.95 8.14
N ASN A 48 -4.23 -13.98 8.09
CA ASN A 48 -3.10 -14.09 7.15
C ASN A 48 -2.19 -12.84 7.16
N GLN A 49 -1.95 -12.27 8.35
CA GLN A 49 -1.10 -11.11 8.49
C GLN A 49 0.36 -11.53 8.47
N GLN A 50 1.21 -10.62 7.99
CA GLN A 50 2.65 -10.82 8.00
C GLN A 50 3.29 -9.73 8.87
N PRO A 51 4.06 -10.09 9.91
CA PRO A 51 4.78 -9.08 10.70
C PRO A 51 5.84 -8.34 9.88
N GLN A 52 6.32 -8.98 8.81
CA GLN A 52 7.32 -8.44 7.90
C GLN A 52 6.99 -8.88 6.48
N TYR A 53 7.17 -7.96 5.53
CA TYR A 53 6.94 -8.23 4.12
C TYR A 53 7.88 -7.40 3.24
N THR A 54 8.35 -7.98 2.13
CA THR A 54 9.21 -7.30 1.15
C THR A 54 8.46 -7.11 -0.15
N VAL A 55 8.16 -5.85 -0.49
CA VAL A 55 7.60 -5.49 -1.80
C VAL A 55 8.63 -5.81 -2.89
N PRO A 56 8.27 -6.53 -3.97
CA PRO A 56 9.17 -6.77 -5.10
C PRO A 56 9.69 -5.46 -5.72
N PRO A 57 10.89 -5.46 -6.32
CA PRO A 57 11.37 -4.28 -7.05
C PRO A 57 10.52 -3.99 -8.29
N ASN A 58 10.50 -2.73 -8.73
CA ASN A 58 9.79 -2.26 -9.94
C ASN A 58 8.26 -2.48 -9.94
N VAL A 59 7.65 -2.68 -8.77
CA VAL A 59 6.19 -2.77 -8.61
C VAL A 59 5.69 -1.45 -8.01
N TRP A 60 4.58 -0.93 -8.54
CA TRP A 60 3.92 0.21 -7.92
C TRP A 60 3.28 -0.21 -6.61
N PHE A 61 3.54 0.53 -5.54
CA PHE A 61 2.90 0.23 -4.27
C PHE A 61 2.44 1.46 -3.51
N GLY A 62 1.36 1.29 -2.77
CA GLY A 62 0.83 2.24 -1.79
C GLY A 62 0.26 1.49 -0.60
N ALA A 63 -0.21 2.18 0.42
CA ALA A 63 -0.77 1.52 1.58
C ALA A 63 -1.68 2.42 2.42
N PHE A 64 -2.59 1.80 3.15
CA PHE A 64 -3.56 2.49 4.00
C PHE A 64 -3.89 1.66 5.23
N PRO A 65 -4.38 2.28 6.33
CA PRO A 65 -4.80 1.54 7.52
C PRO A 65 -5.97 0.62 7.20
N THR A 66 -5.87 -0.62 7.66
CA THR A 66 -6.88 -1.64 7.40
C THR A 66 -8.16 -1.30 8.16
N LYS A 67 -9.32 -1.74 7.63
CA LYS A 67 -10.67 -1.42 8.12
C LYS A 67 -11.19 -0.02 7.80
N ASP A 68 -10.39 0.86 7.20
CA ASP A 68 -10.91 2.14 6.66
C ASP A 68 -11.60 1.97 5.32
N PHE A 69 -11.18 0.96 4.55
CA PHE A 69 -11.72 0.62 3.26
C PHE A 69 -11.84 -0.90 3.09
N SER A 70 -12.89 -1.33 2.41
CA SER A 70 -13.09 -2.71 1.94
C SER A 70 -13.03 -2.72 0.42
N ILE A 71 -12.16 -3.56 -0.13
CA ILE A 71 -11.97 -3.71 -1.58
C ILE A 71 -12.72 -4.97 -2.03
N GLY A 72 -13.72 -4.80 -2.89
CA GLY A 72 -14.45 -5.89 -3.54
C GLY A 72 -13.62 -6.53 -4.66
N THR A 73 -13.97 -7.77 -5.02
CA THR A 73 -13.33 -8.52 -6.12
C THR A 73 -13.55 -7.91 -7.50
N ASP A 74 -14.54 -7.03 -7.62
CA ASP A 74 -14.88 -6.26 -8.82
C ASP A 74 -14.15 -4.90 -8.91
N GLY A 75 -13.27 -4.60 -7.94
CA GLY A 75 -12.58 -3.30 -7.85
C GLY A 75 -13.37 -2.22 -7.11
N THR A 76 -14.57 -2.55 -6.59
CA THR A 76 -15.37 -1.61 -5.81
C THR A 76 -14.68 -1.29 -4.48
N LEU A 77 -14.56 0.00 -4.15
CA LEU A 77 -13.98 0.47 -2.91
C LEU A 77 -15.07 1.03 -2.00
N LEU A 78 -15.30 0.39 -0.85
CA LEU A 78 -16.26 0.84 0.15
C LEU A 78 -15.52 1.47 1.33
N LYS A 79 -15.77 2.75 1.58
CA LYS A 79 -15.24 3.46 2.75
C LYS A 79 -16.05 3.09 3.99
N ALA A 80 -15.37 2.67 5.05
CA ALA A 80 -15.99 2.39 6.34
C ALA A 80 -16.33 3.68 7.12
N ALA A 81 -17.00 3.54 8.26
CA ALA A 81 -17.22 4.65 9.17
C ALA A 81 -15.88 5.25 9.62
N THR A 82 -15.85 6.58 9.73
CA THR A 82 -14.65 7.29 10.18
C THR A 82 -14.30 6.86 11.60
N ARG A 83 -13.03 6.55 11.83
CA ARG A 83 -12.49 6.18 13.13
C ARG A 83 -11.68 7.34 13.71
N ASP A 84 -11.52 7.34 15.03
CA ASP A 84 -10.66 8.30 15.71
C ASP A 84 -9.19 8.05 15.35
N GLY A 85 -8.53 9.01 14.70
CA GLY A 85 -7.15 8.86 14.21
C GLY A 85 -6.10 8.76 15.32
N GLU A 86 -6.38 9.27 16.51
CA GLU A 86 -5.46 9.20 17.66
C GLU A 86 -5.37 7.77 18.22
N SER A 87 -6.50 7.06 18.21
CA SER A 87 -6.55 5.63 18.57
C SER A 87 -6.37 4.70 17.37
N HIS A 88 -6.42 5.26 16.14
CA HIS A 88 -6.36 4.47 14.91
C HIS A 88 -5.25 4.87 13.92
N TYR A 89 -4.00 4.50 14.22
CA TYR A 89 -2.84 4.68 13.35
C TYR A 89 -1.97 3.42 13.25
N SER A 90 -1.29 3.21 12.11
CA SER A 90 -0.25 2.18 11.98
C SER A 90 1.14 2.82 12.03
N LEU A 91 1.97 2.41 12.98
CA LEU A 91 3.40 2.70 12.96
C LEU A 91 4.16 1.55 12.30
N VAL A 92 5.00 1.90 11.34
CA VAL A 92 5.80 0.95 10.61
C VAL A 92 7.19 1.52 10.40
N GLY A 93 8.19 0.66 10.30
CA GLY A 93 9.54 1.11 10.00
C GLY A 93 10.14 0.37 8.82
N CYS A 94 11.06 1.05 8.16
CA CYS A 94 11.25 0.89 6.73
C CYS A 94 12.73 0.87 6.33
N THR A 95 13.18 -0.25 5.75
CA THR A 95 14.50 -0.48 5.16
C THR A 95 14.44 -0.73 3.65
N CYS A 96 15.35 -0.09 2.92
CA CYS A 96 15.59 -0.32 1.49
C CYS A 96 16.97 -0.96 1.27
N ALA A 97 17.04 -1.97 0.40
CA ALA A 97 18.29 -2.56 -0.07
C ALA A 97 18.22 -2.76 -1.59
N PRO A 98 19.11 -2.12 -2.39
CA PRO A 98 20.10 -1.11 -2.02
C PRO A 98 19.52 0.13 -1.31
N ALA A 99 20.40 0.93 -0.70
CA ALA A 99 19.99 2.13 0.04
C ALA A 99 19.17 3.07 -0.87
N PHE A 100 18.13 3.69 -0.30
CA PHE A 100 17.27 4.62 -1.01
C PHE A 100 18.08 5.76 -1.67
N GLN A 101 17.82 6.01 -2.95
CA GLN A 101 18.33 7.16 -3.70
C GLN A 101 17.14 7.90 -4.32
N PHE A 102 17.18 9.24 -4.34
CA PHE A 102 16.13 10.03 -5.00
C PHE A 102 16.04 9.75 -6.49
N ASP A 103 17.16 9.43 -7.14
CA ASP A 103 17.20 9.06 -8.56
C ASP A 103 16.46 7.75 -8.86
N ASP A 104 16.30 6.90 -7.83
CA ASP A 104 15.51 5.67 -7.91
C ASP A 104 14.05 5.90 -7.46
N PHE A 105 13.61 7.10 -7.08
CA PHE A 105 12.25 7.35 -6.61
C PHE A 105 11.35 7.87 -7.74
N GLU A 106 10.23 7.18 -7.96
CA GLU A 106 9.20 7.62 -8.90
C GLU A 106 7.85 7.77 -8.19
N LEU A 107 7.21 8.94 -8.35
CA LEU A 107 5.86 9.19 -7.86
C LEU A 107 4.87 9.06 -9.01
N ALA A 108 3.90 8.15 -8.87
CA ALA A 108 2.91 7.91 -9.90
C ALA A 108 1.95 9.09 -10.09
N LYS A 109 1.63 9.40 -11.35
CA LYS A 109 0.47 10.23 -11.68
C LYS A 109 -0.79 9.39 -11.71
N ARG A 110 -1.88 9.95 -11.18
CA ARG A 110 -3.20 9.28 -11.17
C ARG A 110 -3.63 8.88 -12.57
N SER A 111 -3.56 9.81 -13.54
CA SER A 111 -4.02 9.56 -14.91
C SER A 111 -3.26 8.40 -15.56
N GLU A 112 -1.95 8.32 -15.35
CA GLU A 112 -1.08 7.28 -15.90
C GLU A 112 -1.40 5.91 -15.29
N LEU A 113 -1.59 5.82 -13.96
CA LEU A 113 -1.96 4.57 -13.31
C LEU A 113 -3.37 4.11 -13.68
N VAL A 114 -4.35 5.02 -13.75
CA VAL A 114 -5.71 4.67 -14.17
C VAL A 114 -5.72 4.12 -15.60
N ALA A 115 -4.91 4.68 -16.50
CA ALA A 115 -4.77 4.17 -17.86
C ALA A 115 -4.18 2.75 -17.91
N ARG A 116 -3.25 2.41 -17.00
CA ARG A 116 -2.63 1.07 -16.90
C ARG A 116 -3.52 0.06 -16.17
N PHE A 117 -4.24 0.51 -15.14
CA PHE A 117 -5.04 -0.32 -14.22
C PHE A 117 -6.49 0.16 -14.14
N PRO A 118 -7.26 0.16 -15.26
CA PRO A 118 -8.58 0.78 -15.31
C PRO A 118 -9.60 0.14 -14.35
N LYS A 119 -9.44 -1.16 -14.04
CA LYS A 119 -10.30 -1.88 -13.08
C LYS A 119 -10.10 -1.43 -11.62
N SER A 120 -8.99 -0.75 -11.33
CA SER A 120 -8.59 -0.34 -9.98
C SER A 120 -8.62 1.17 -9.80
N GLU A 121 -9.30 1.90 -10.70
CA GLU A 121 -9.45 3.36 -10.62
C GLU A 121 -9.91 3.87 -9.25
N PRO A 122 -10.89 3.25 -8.55
CA PRO A 122 -11.28 3.70 -7.21
C PRO A 122 -10.13 3.63 -6.20
N LEU A 123 -9.32 2.57 -6.28
CA LEU A 123 -8.16 2.36 -5.39
C LEU A 123 -7.01 3.30 -5.73
N ILE A 124 -6.76 3.53 -7.02
CA ILE A 124 -5.75 4.49 -7.47
C ILE A 124 -6.12 5.90 -7.05
N SER A 125 -7.39 6.27 -7.20
CA SER A 125 -7.90 7.58 -6.77
C SER A 125 -7.78 7.80 -5.27
N LEU A 126 -7.88 6.74 -4.46
CA LEU A 126 -7.62 6.78 -3.02
C LEU A 126 -6.14 7.04 -2.71
N LEU A 127 -5.23 6.42 -3.46
CA LEU A 127 -3.80 6.38 -3.19
C LEU A 127 -3.00 7.48 -3.92
N THR A 128 -3.64 8.34 -4.69
CA THR A 128 -2.95 9.38 -5.49
C THR A 128 -3.60 10.73 -5.29
N PHE A 129 -2.84 11.81 -5.45
CA PHE A 129 -3.43 13.15 -5.54
C PHE A 129 -4.14 13.36 -6.87
N PRO A 130 -5.20 14.19 -6.89
CA PRO A 130 -5.71 14.74 -8.14
C PRO A 130 -4.64 15.66 -8.75
N GLU A 131 -4.56 15.66 -10.09
CA GLU A 131 -3.71 16.58 -10.85
C GLU A 131 -4.24 18.03 -10.79
#